data_AF-A0A553QXT1-F1
#
_entry.id   AF-A0A553QXT1-F1
#
_cell.length_a   1.000
_cell.length_b   1.000
_cell.length_c   1.000
_cell.angle_alpha   90.00
_cell.angle_beta   90.00
_cell.angle_gamma   90.00
#
_symmetry.space_group_name_H-M   'P 1'
#
loop_
_entity.id
_entity.type
_entity.pdbx_description
1 polymer ?
#
loop_
_entity_poly.entity_id
_entity_poly.type
_entity_poly.pdbx_seq_one_letter_code
_entity_poly.pdbx_strand_id
1 'polypeptide(L)'
;MDMTKVPQKPIQKVIVSIFLLVCFGGILYIYSNPNSDSLRYPFANVYVNNSSTKTCLNMLQKEHFQCTKDKTTNSPSATTTASKDQQETIVLIWMWPFGAKFDLIPCSTRYNIHGCHITADRNLYDQAHGVLIHHRDIPGDLSSMPQTPRPYFQKWIWWNMESPTNTYANVMDTKTPTIPQKSTHKVIAGIFLLVCSGYIFYVYYNPNTDSLRYPFVGNQHSTESSTETCLHMQAKENYHSIKNEITNKTLNTTSALKPPAPASKDQQETIVLIWMWPFGVSFALEPCSTQYNIHGCHITADRNLYDQAHGVLIHHRDIPGDLSNMPQKPRPYFQKWIWWNMESPTNTYANRALKEVFNLTTSYRRTSDIYVPYGWLREATESEKNFTIPKKDKLVCWIVSHFEGHFRRSTYYYELVKHINVDAYGGHFKNRINDQDYSKIVSSCKFYLSFENSIHQDYFTEKVFNPLSLGTVPVVIGPPRQNYEMSIPSDSFIHVDDFPSPKELADHLKMLDVDEERYRQFFNWRKNFVSVGTPFGLEQACRVCYYLQQNKHYTVVKDLIGWFWG
;
A
#
# COMPACT_ATOMS: atom_id res chain seq x y z
N MET A 1 -6.80 62.56 20.70
CA MET A 1 -6.17 61.69 21.72
C MET A 1 -6.47 60.28 21.29
N ASP A 2 -5.72 59.67 20.38
CA ASP A 2 -4.31 59.27 20.48
C ASP A 2 -4.02 58.48 21.76
N MET A 3 -3.97 57.15 21.63
CA MET A 3 -3.20 56.24 22.49
C MET A 3 -2.35 55.34 21.59
N THR A 4 -1.27 55.95 21.17
CA THR A 4 0.04 55.44 20.78
C THR A 4 0.49 54.06 21.30
N LYS A 5 1.05 53.29 20.34
CA LYS A 5 2.41 52.69 20.32
C LYS A 5 2.73 51.52 21.25
N VAL A 6 2.71 50.31 20.66
CA VAL A 6 3.64 49.22 21.01
C VAL A 6 4.86 49.30 20.06
N PRO A 7 6.12 49.26 20.55
CA PRO A 7 7.29 49.45 19.70
C PRO A 7 7.67 48.16 18.94
N GLN A 8 7.39 48.11 17.63
CA GLN A 8 7.96 47.13 16.69
C GLN A 8 9.44 47.45 16.37
N LYS A 9 10.34 47.35 17.35
CA LYS A 9 11.80 47.48 17.13
C LYS A 9 12.70 46.27 17.49
N PRO A 10 12.26 45.12 18.05
CA PRO A 10 13.17 44.00 18.27
C PRO A 10 13.33 43.05 17.07
N ILE A 11 12.35 42.98 16.15
CA ILE A 11 12.31 41.93 15.10
C ILE A 11 13.35 42.18 13.99
N GLN A 12 13.59 43.43 13.60
CA GLN A 12 14.59 43.76 12.56
C GLN A 12 16.03 43.39 12.98
N LYS A 13 16.39 43.56 14.26
CA LYS A 13 17.73 43.18 14.75
C LYS A 13 17.93 41.67 14.81
N VAL A 14 16.87 40.91 15.09
CA VAL A 14 16.91 39.44 15.17
C VAL A 14 17.04 38.82 13.77
N ILE A 15 16.28 39.31 12.78
CA ILE A 15 16.35 38.79 11.40
C ILE A 15 17.72 39.08 10.77
N VAL A 16 18.26 40.28 10.96
CA VAL A 16 19.61 40.63 10.45
C VAL A 16 20.70 39.80 11.15
N SER A 17 20.57 39.52 12.44
CA SER A 17 21.55 38.71 13.19
C SER A 17 21.52 37.22 12.79
N ILE A 18 20.33 36.65 12.55
CA ILE A 18 20.19 35.25 12.09
C ILE A 18 20.73 35.10 10.66
N PHE A 19 20.48 36.06 9.77
CA PHE A 19 21.01 36.02 8.40
C PHE A 19 22.54 36.19 8.36
N LEU A 20 23.11 37.07 9.19
CA LEU A 20 24.56 37.20 9.34
C LEU A 20 25.20 35.90 9.85
N LEU A 21 24.55 35.18 10.78
CA LEU A 21 25.00 33.88 11.29
C LEU A 21 25.01 32.79 10.22
N VAL A 22 23.99 32.74 9.36
CA VAL A 22 23.91 31.77 8.26
C VAL A 22 24.95 32.07 7.17
N CYS A 23 25.16 33.35 6.85
CA CYS A 23 26.16 33.78 5.88
C CYS A 23 27.61 33.56 6.39
N PHE A 24 27.90 33.83 7.66
CA PHE A 24 29.23 33.60 8.24
C PHE A 24 29.51 32.11 8.51
N GLY A 25 28.49 31.32 8.92
CA GLY A 25 28.63 29.87 9.12
C GLY A 25 28.92 29.11 7.83
N GLY A 26 28.29 29.52 6.71
CA GLY A 26 28.57 28.96 5.39
C GLY A 26 29.99 29.28 4.89
N ILE A 27 30.50 30.48 5.16
CA ILE A 27 31.87 30.89 4.79
C ILE A 27 32.91 30.13 5.63
N LEU A 28 32.67 29.92 6.93
CA LEU A 28 33.56 29.14 7.80
C LEU A 28 33.61 27.65 7.41
N TYR A 29 32.48 27.06 7.00
CA TYR A 29 32.43 25.67 6.54
C TYR A 29 33.16 25.47 5.19
N ILE A 30 33.11 26.47 4.31
CA ILE A 30 33.79 26.44 2.99
C ILE A 30 35.31 26.69 3.12
N TYR A 31 35.77 27.42 4.14
CA TYR A 31 37.19 27.73 4.35
C TYR A 31 37.95 26.78 5.29
N SER A 32 37.27 25.92 6.07
CA SER A 32 37.90 25.07 7.09
C SER A 32 38.24 23.64 6.65
N ASN A 33 38.01 23.25 5.39
CA ASN A 33 38.40 21.90 4.96
C ASN A 33 38.79 21.77 3.47
N PRO A 34 39.98 22.23 3.06
CA PRO A 34 40.53 21.93 1.74
C PRO A 34 41.55 20.79 1.89
N ASN A 35 41.12 19.56 1.59
CA ASN A 35 41.91 18.32 1.52
C ASN A 35 42.39 17.71 2.87
N SER A 36 41.74 16.62 3.29
CA SER A 36 42.44 15.55 4.00
C SER A 36 41.88 14.18 3.61
N ASP A 37 42.45 13.61 2.55
CA ASP A 37 42.51 12.16 2.40
C ASP A 37 43.50 11.60 3.43
N SER A 38 43.12 10.50 4.08
CA SER A 38 43.91 9.64 4.96
C SER A 38 44.29 10.16 6.37
N LEU A 39 43.49 9.74 7.36
CA LEU A 39 44.01 9.27 8.64
C LEU A 39 43.43 7.89 8.92
N ARG A 40 44.20 6.86 8.56
CA ARG A 40 44.20 5.58 9.27
C ARG A 40 44.63 5.85 10.70
N TYR A 41 43.95 5.26 11.68
CA TYR A 41 44.49 4.67 12.92
C TYR A 41 43.32 4.20 13.79
N PRO A 42 43.57 3.40 14.83
CA PRO A 42 43.85 1.97 14.85
C PRO A 42 42.74 1.25 15.63
N PHE A 43 42.90 -0.05 15.89
CA PHE A 43 42.17 -0.80 16.91
C PHE A 43 41.70 0.06 18.12
N ALA A 44 40.42 0.45 18.11
CA ALA A 44 39.70 0.78 19.32
C ALA A 44 38.84 -0.44 19.62
N ASN A 45 39.32 -1.20 20.61
CA ASN A 45 38.66 -2.29 21.30
C ASN A 45 37.17 -2.41 20.97
N VAL A 46 36.82 -3.48 20.24
CA VAL A 46 35.48 -4.06 20.39
C VAL A 46 35.41 -4.45 21.86
N TYR A 47 34.85 -3.55 22.67
CA TYR A 47 34.22 -3.99 23.90
C TYR A 47 33.19 -5.02 23.44
N VAL A 48 33.52 -6.29 23.64
CA VAL A 48 32.51 -7.34 23.74
C VAL A 48 31.73 -6.98 24.99
N ASN A 49 30.82 -6.03 24.85
CA ASN A 49 29.78 -5.76 25.82
C ASN A 49 29.04 -7.10 26.01
N ASN A 50 28.68 -7.43 27.25
CA ASN A 50 27.74 -8.50 27.59
C ASN A 50 26.42 -8.48 26.76
N SER A 51 26.20 -7.45 25.95
CA SER A 51 25.20 -7.35 24.88
C SER A 51 25.41 -8.33 23.71
N SER A 52 26.63 -8.68 23.30
CA SER A 52 26.84 -9.59 22.14
C SER A 52 26.41 -11.02 22.43
N THR A 53 26.53 -11.42 23.70
CA THR A 53 26.06 -12.72 24.21
C THR A 53 24.55 -12.81 24.23
N LYS A 54 23.87 -11.70 24.54
CA LYS A 54 22.42 -11.61 24.38
C LYS A 54 22.04 -11.76 22.91
N THR A 55 22.80 -11.22 21.96
CA THR A 55 22.48 -11.38 20.53
C THR A 55 22.58 -12.82 20.06
N CYS A 56 23.67 -13.54 20.38
CA CYS A 56 23.84 -14.93 19.94
C CYS A 56 22.84 -15.88 20.63
N LEU A 57 22.69 -15.80 21.96
CA LEU A 57 21.75 -16.64 22.70
C LEU A 57 20.30 -16.31 22.32
N ASN A 58 19.94 -15.03 22.15
CA ASN A 58 18.58 -14.66 21.72
C ASN A 58 18.32 -15.10 20.28
N MET A 59 19.31 -15.06 19.39
CA MET A 59 19.16 -15.62 18.03
C MET A 59 18.90 -17.13 18.07
N LEU A 60 19.69 -17.87 18.86
CA LEU A 60 19.53 -19.32 18.97
C LEU A 60 18.21 -19.70 19.67
N GLN A 61 17.82 -18.98 20.72
CA GLN A 61 16.54 -19.19 21.42
C GLN A 61 15.33 -18.73 20.61
N LYS A 62 15.44 -17.65 19.80
CA LYS A 62 14.40 -17.23 18.85
C LYS A 62 14.12 -18.32 17.82
N GLU A 63 15.14 -19.08 17.46
CA GLU A 63 15.02 -20.27 16.61
C GLU A 63 14.73 -21.57 17.40
N HIS A 64 14.38 -21.47 18.68
CA HIS A 64 14.00 -22.58 19.57
C HIS A 64 15.10 -23.64 19.83
N PHE A 65 16.38 -23.29 19.69
CA PHE A 65 17.47 -24.17 20.11
C PHE A 65 17.60 -24.22 21.64
N GLN A 66 17.91 -25.39 22.21
CA GLN A 66 17.96 -25.63 23.66
C GLN A 66 19.26 -25.10 24.31
N CYS A 67 19.73 -23.91 23.93
CA CYS A 67 20.87 -23.26 24.57
C CYS A 67 20.41 -22.51 25.83
N THR A 68 21.03 -22.77 26.98
CA THR A 68 20.66 -22.14 28.26
C THR A 68 21.84 -21.43 28.91
N LYS A 69 21.58 -20.36 29.68
CA LYS A 69 22.61 -19.59 30.40
C LYS A 69 22.32 -19.64 31.90
N ASP A 70 23.26 -20.11 32.71
CA ASP A 70 23.08 -20.14 34.16
C ASP A 70 23.06 -18.73 34.74
N LYS A 71 22.05 -18.43 35.55
CA LYS A 71 21.95 -17.17 36.30
C LYS A 71 22.92 -17.22 37.48
N THR A 72 23.92 -16.35 37.48
CA THR A 72 24.76 -16.14 38.66
C THR A 72 23.96 -15.41 39.74
N THR A 73 23.69 -16.07 40.87
CA THR A 73 23.88 -15.56 42.26
C THR A 73 23.43 -16.58 43.32
N ASN A 74 24.41 -17.05 44.10
CA ASN A 74 24.39 -17.36 45.54
C ASN A 74 23.09 -17.85 46.23
N SER A 75 22.92 -19.18 46.33
CA SER A 75 22.75 -19.93 47.60
C SER A 75 22.64 -21.44 47.34
N PRO A 76 23.11 -22.31 48.27
CA PRO A 76 23.33 -23.72 48.02
C PRO A 76 22.09 -24.60 48.23
N SER A 77 22.13 -25.76 47.59
CA SER A 77 21.28 -26.95 47.80
C SER A 77 19.87 -26.94 47.21
N ALA A 78 19.78 -27.45 45.98
CA ALA A 78 18.79 -28.48 45.66
C ALA A 78 19.41 -29.44 44.64
N THR A 79 19.91 -30.57 45.15
CA THR A 79 20.32 -31.72 44.35
C THR A 79 19.09 -32.26 43.64
N THR A 80 18.96 -31.98 42.35
CA THR A 80 18.01 -32.69 41.48
C THR A 80 18.78 -33.33 40.35
N THR A 81 18.83 -34.65 40.45
CA THR A 81 19.35 -35.64 39.50
C THR A 81 19.19 -35.23 38.04
N ALA A 82 20.34 -35.08 37.37
CA ALA A 82 20.44 -34.89 35.93
C ALA A 82 19.86 -36.10 35.17
N SER A 83 18.80 -35.85 34.41
CA SER A 83 18.35 -36.72 33.32
C SER A 83 19.48 -36.80 32.28
N LYS A 84 19.93 -38.02 31.99
CA LYS A 84 21.19 -38.32 31.29
C LYS A 84 21.02 -38.50 29.77
N ASP A 85 20.08 -37.78 29.15
CA ASP A 85 19.75 -37.99 27.73
C ASP A 85 19.35 -36.69 26.98
N GLN A 86 19.95 -35.55 27.34
CA GLN A 86 19.83 -34.33 26.52
C GLN A 86 20.92 -34.34 25.45
N GLN A 87 20.54 -34.65 24.22
CA GLN A 87 21.41 -34.57 23.05
C GLN A 87 21.81 -33.12 22.79
N GLU A 88 23.11 -32.86 22.73
CA GLU A 88 23.67 -31.51 22.60
C GLU A 88 23.32 -30.89 21.23
N THR A 89 22.81 -29.66 21.22
CA THR A 89 22.42 -28.98 19.98
C THR A 89 23.65 -28.52 19.20
N ILE A 90 23.91 -29.10 18.03
CA ILE A 90 25.04 -28.71 17.19
C ILE A 90 24.65 -27.53 16.28
N VAL A 91 25.44 -26.46 16.33
CA VAL A 91 25.31 -25.29 15.45
C VAL A 91 26.58 -25.14 14.61
N LEU A 92 26.46 -25.36 13.31
CA LEU A 92 27.55 -25.31 12.35
C LEU A 92 27.67 -23.92 11.72
N ILE A 93 28.84 -23.29 11.80
CA ILE A 93 29.16 -22.10 11.02
C ILE A 93 29.63 -22.55 9.64
N TRP A 94 28.72 -22.49 8.67
CA TRP A 94 29.04 -22.85 7.29
C TRP A 94 29.84 -21.76 6.58
N MET A 95 29.49 -20.50 6.87
CA MET A 95 30.09 -19.35 6.22
C MET A 95 30.30 -18.19 7.19
N TRP A 96 31.57 -17.81 7.35
CA TRP A 96 32.01 -16.77 8.26
C TRP A 96 31.74 -15.38 7.70
N PRO A 97 31.42 -14.39 8.54
CA PRO A 97 31.21 -13.02 8.10
C PRO A 97 32.51 -12.42 7.56
N PHE A 98 32.47 -11.91 6.33
CA PHE A 98 33.57 -11.24 5.66
C PHE A 98 34.86 -12.09 5.58
N GLY A 99 34.70 -13.43 5.57
CA GLY A 99 35.80 -14.38 5.59
C GLY A 99 36.61 -14.44 6.89
N ALA A 100 36.22 -13.69 7.93
CA ALA A 100 36.95 -13.63 9.20
C ALA A 100 36.62 -14.85 10.07
N LYS A 101 37.60 -15.73 10.27
CA LYS A 101 37.49 -16.86 11.21
C LYS A 101 37.78 -16.37 12.62
N PHE A 102 36.89 -16.70 13.55
CA PHE A 102 37.07 -16.40 14.97
C PHE A 102 37.40 -17.68 15.74
N ASP A 103 38.18 -17.56 16.82
CA ASP A 103 38.42 -18.68 17.71
C ASP A 103 37.10 -19.13 18.35
N LEU A 104 36.68 -20.34 18.01
CA LEU A 104 35.51 -21.00 18.58
C LEU A 104 35.85 -21.50 19.99
N ILE A 105 35.95 -20.56 20.93
CA ILE A 105 36.02 -20.91 22.35
C ILE A 105 34.66 -21.50 22.74
N PRO A 106 34.60 -22.67 23.42
CA PRO A 106 33.34 -23.27 23.85
C PRO A 106 32.44 -22.24 24.56
N CYS A 107 31.17 -22.22 24.18
CA CYS A 107 30.20 -21.25 24.68
C CYS A 107 30.05 -21.32 26.21
N SER A 108 30.25 -22.51 26.78
CA SER A 108 30.33 -22.75 28.22
C SER A 108 31.47 -21.96 28.86
N THR A 109 32.68 -22.02 28.30
CA THR A 109 33.89 -21.38 28.84
C THR A 109 33.86 -19.86 28.76
N ARG A 110 33.35 -19.28 27.66
CA ARG A 110 33.40 -17.82 27.45
C ARG A 110 32.17 -17.07 27.93
N TYR A 111 31.01 -17.73 27.91
CA TYR A 111 29.71 -17.06 28.02
C TYR A 111 28.73 -17.73 28.98
N ASN A 112 29.15 -18.82 29.63
CA ASN A 112 28.34 -19.64 30.55
C ASN A 112 27.04 -20.15 29.89
N ILE A 113 27.12 -20.51 28.61
CA ILE A 113 26.00 -21.07 27.84
C ILE A 113 26.24 -22.57 27.66
N HIS A 114 25.29 -23.40 28.11
CA HIS A 114 25.33 -24.86 28.04
C HIS A 114 24.26 -25.42 27.09
N GLY A 115 24.43 -26.67 26.64
CA GLY A 115 23.48 -27.39 25.78
C GLY A 115 23.65 -27.17 24.27
N CYS A 116 24.66 -26.40 23.85
CA CYS A 116 24.93 -26.11 22.45
C CYS A 116 26.43 -26.15 22.11
N HIS A 117 26.77 -26.90 21.06
CA HIS A 117 28.11 -27.03 20.51
C HIS A 117 28.20 -26.25 19.20
N ILE A 118 28.94 -25.14 19.21
CA ILE A 118 29.24 -24.37 17.99
C ILE A 118 30.52 -24.88 17.36
N THR A 119 30.44 -25.24 16.08
CA THR A 119 31.57 -25.80 15.33
C THR A 119 31.64 -25.19 13.93
N ALA A 120 32.81 -25.23 13.31
CA ALA A 120 33.00 -24.95 11.88
C ALA A 120 33.36 -26.21 11.08
N ASP A 121 33.30 -27.38 11.72
CA ASP A 121 33.56 -28.67 11.08
C ASP A 121 32.38 -29.07 10.18
N ARG A 122 32.60 -28.97 8.87
CA ARG A 122 31.58 -29.26 7.85
C ARG A 122 31.17 -30.74 7.82
N ASN A 123 31.97 -31.64 8.38
CA ASN A 123 31.61 -33.07 8.48
C ASN A 123 30.41 -33.31 9.40
N LEU A 124 30.10 -32.35 10.27
CA LEU A 124 28.94 -32.41 11.16
C LEU A 124 27.68 -31.82 10.53
N TYR A 125 27.70 -31.48 9.24
CA TYR A 125 26.53 -30.89 8.56
C TYR A 125 25.28 -31.74 8.73
N ASP A 126 25.33 -33.06 8.52
CA ASP A 126 24.12 -33.90 8.60
C ASP A 126 23.58 -34.04 10.04
N GLN A 127 24.41 -33.73 11.05
CA GLN A 127 24.08 -33.80 12.48
C GLN A 127 23.79 -32.40 13.06
N ALA A 128 24.05 -31.33 12.29
CA ALA A 128 23.87 -29.97 12.73
C ALA A 128 22.38 -29.63 12.79
N HIS A 129 21.93 -29.13 13.94
CA HIS A 129 20.58 -28.66 14.15
C HIS A 129 20.41 -27.23 13.61
N GLY A 130 21.47 -26.43 13.62
CA GLY A 130 21.52 -25.09 13.04
C GLY A 130 22.73 -24.91 12.12
N VAL A 131 22.57 -24.21 11.00
CA VAL A 131 23.65 -23.87 10.06
C VAL A 131 23.67 -22.37 9.82
N LEU A 132 24.74 -21.69 10.26
CA LEU A 132 24.93 -20.24 10.14
C LEU A 132 25.59 -19.89 8.81
N ILE A 133 24.94 -18.99 8.06
CA ILE A 133 25.36 -18.57 6.72
C ILE A 133 25.34 -17.04 6.65
N HIS A 134 26.51 -16.43 6.37
CA HIS A 134 26.58 -14.99 6.12
C HIS A 134 26.24 -14.66 4.67
N HIS A 135 24.98 -14.31 4.40
CA HIS A 135 24.44 -14.13 3.05
C HIS A 135 25.30 -13.30 2.06
N ARG A 136 26.05 -12.28 2.52
CA ARG A 136 26.90 -11.44 1.65
C ARG A 136 28.18 -12.13 1.15
N ASP A 137 28.61 -13.20 1.80
CA ASP A 137 29.80 -13.96 1.38
C ASP A 137 29.46 -15.15 0.49
N ILE A 138 28.19 -15.31 0.07
CA ILE A 138 27.84 -16.31 -0.92
C ILE A 138 28.37 -15.78 -2.26
N PRO A 139 29.27 -16.52 -2.93
CA PRO A 139 29.67 -16.19 -4.30
C PRO A 139 28.44 -16.08 -5.21
N GLY A 140 28.58 -15.44 -6.37
CA GLY A 140 27.49 -15.35 -7.35
C GLY A 140 26.96 -16.70 -7.87
N ASP A 141 27.59 -17.82 -7.45
CA ASP A 141 27.12 -19.18 -7.66
C ASP A 141 26.91 -19.91 -6.31
N LEU A 142 26.03 -20.92 -6.30
CA LEU A 142 25.72 -21.72 -5.11
C LEU A 142 26.73 -22.86 -4.89
N SER A 143 27.90 -22.81 -5.55
CA SER A 143 28.92 -23.88 -5.46
C SER A 143 29.47 -24.06 -4.06
N SER A 144 29.48 -22.98 -3.27
CA SER A 144 29.98 -22.94 -1.89
C SER A 144 28.98 -23.42 -0.84
N MET A 145 27.72 -23.65 -1.22
CA MET A 145 26.65 -24.12 -0.33
C MET A 145 26.73 -25.64 -0.12
N PRO A 146 26.10 -26.20 0.94
CA PRO A 146 26.02 -27.64 1.12
C PRO A 146 25.34 -28.29 -0.09
N GLN A 147 26.04 -29.20 -0.74
CA GLN A 147 25.51 -29.93 -1.90
C GLN A 147 24.69 -31.16 -1.49
N THR A 148 24.76 -31.55 -0.21
CA THR A 148 23.93 -32.59 0.37
C THR A 148 22.54 -32.04 0.75
N PRO A 149 21.46 -32.81 0.51
CA PRO A 149 20.11 -32.39 0.90
C PRO A 149 20.03 -32.06 2.38
N ARG A 150 19.35 -30.96 2.71
CA ARG A 150 19.18 -30.49 4.09
C ARG A 150 18.34 -31.50 4.91
N PRO A 151 18.83 -31.98 6.07
CA PRO A 151 18.03 -32.78 6.99
C PRO A 151 16.78 -32.01 7.48
N TYR A 152 15.64 -32.71 7.63
CA TYR A 152 14.35 -32.09 7.94
C TYR A 152 14.31 -31.31 9.27
N PHE A 153 15.14 -31.72 10.24
CA PHE A 153 15.25 -31.09 11.56
C PHE A 153 16.24 -29.92 11.60
N GLN A 154 17.10 -29.81 10.59
CA GLN A 154 18.13 -28.78 10.52
C GLN A 154 17.51 -27.43 10.13
N LYS A 155 17.95 -26.33 10.75
CA LYS A 155 17.59 -24.95 10.37
C LYS A 155 18.78 -24.21 9.77
N TRP A 156 18.55 -23.45 8.71
CA TRP A 156 19.55 -22.52 8.17
C TRP A 156 19.26 -21.12 8.68
N ILE A 157 20.29 -20.47 9.20
CA ILE A 157 20.20 -19.19 9.90
C ILE A 157 21.06 -18.19 9.14
N TRP A 158 20.39 -17.21 8.55
CA TRP A 158 21.01 -16.13 7.81
C TRP A 158 21.35 -15.01 8.79
N TRP A 159 22.63 -14.73 9.00
CA TRP A 159 23.05 -13.66 9.92
C TRP A 159 23.66 -12.47 9.18
N ASN A 160 23.37 -11.26 9.67
CA ASN A 160 23.93 -9.99 9.23
C ASN A 160 24.36 -9.22 10.49
N MET A 161 25.62 -8.78 10.54
CA MET A 161 26.18 -8.06 11.69
C MET A 161 26.09 -6.52 11.55
N GLU A 162 25.38 -5.99 10.56
CA GLU A 162 25.27 -4.54 10.37
C GLU A 162 24.17 -3.90 11.24
N SER A 163 24.54 -2.84 11.95
CA SER A 163 23.61 -1.91 12.61
C SER A 163 22.64 -1.31 11.59
N PRO A 164 21.35 -1.11 11.91
CA PRO A 164 20.32 -0.61 10.98
C PRO A 164 20.48 0.86 10.55
N THR A 165 21.67 1.45 10.70
CA THR A 165 21.96 2.86 10.40
C THR A 165 23.07 2.97 9.38
N ASN A 166 22.77 2.67 8.11
CA ASN A 166 23.35 3.26 6.90
C ASN A 166 23.13 2.33 5.71
N THR A 167 22.29 2.74 4.75
CA THR A 167 22.53 2.53 3.31
C THR A 167 21.45 3.28 2.52
N TYR A 168 21.67 4.58 2.34
CA TYR A 168 21.36 5.22 1.06
C TYR A 168 22.54 4.89 0.13
N ALA A 169 22.29 4.10 -0.91
CA ALA A 169 23.15 4.07 -2.09
C ALA A 169 22.31 3.63 -3.30
N ASN A 170 22.00 4.63 -4.12
CA ASN A 170 21.42 4.46 -5.45
C ASN A 170 22.35 3.62 -6.33
N VAL A 171 21.77 2.70 -7.10
CA VAL A 171 22.41 2.17 -8.31
C VAL A 171 21.62 2.74 -9.49
N MET A 172 22.17 3.78 -10.12
CA MET A 172 21.92 4.04 -11.54
C MET A 172 23.28 4.00 -12.23
N ASP A 173 23.37 3.10 -13.20
CA ASP A 173 24.50 2.91 -14.09
C ASP A 173 24.21 3.66 -15.39
N THR A 174 24.96 4.75 -15.68
CA THR A 174 25.15 5.27 -17.04
C THR A 174 26.49 5.98 -17.16
N LYS A 175 27.37 5.45 -18.01
CA LYS A 175 28.54 6.09 -18.68
C LYS A 175 28.09 7.46 -19.28
N THR A 176 28.78 8.61 -19.20
CA THR A 176 30.09 9.08 -19.75
C THR A 176 30.20 10.62 -19.42
N PRO A 177 31.17 11.43 -19.91
CA PRO A 177 32.60 11.61 -19.59
C PRO A 177 32.93 12.88 -18.75
N THR A 178 34.16 12.98 -18.25
CA THR A 178 34.69 14.02 -17.33
C THR A 178 35.05 15.37 -18.00
N ILE A 179 34.71 16.49 -17.34
CA ILE A 179 35.22 17.87 -17.61
C ILE A 179 35.79 18.46 -16.30
N PRO A 180 36.91 19.23 -16.29
CA PRO A 180 37.63 19.57 -15.06
C PRO A 180 36.97 20.67 -14.22
N GLN A 181 36.70 20.34 -12.96
CA GLN A 181 36.03 21.19 -11.97
C GLN A 181 37.04 22.00 -11.15
N LYS A 182 37.53 23.14 -11.66
CA LYS A 182 38.33 24.09 -10.83
C LYS A 182 37.98 25.59 -10.98
N SER A 183 37.04 25.97 -11.84
CA SER A 183 36.65 27.39 -12.05
C SER A 183 35.29 27.78 -11.42
N THR A 184 34.42 26.83 -11.14
CA THR A 184 33.01 27.08 -10.81
C THR A 184 32.76 27.66 -9.40
N HIS A 185 33.67 27.43 -8.45
CA HIS A 185 33.43 27.78 -7.03
C HIS A 185 33.55 29.28 -6.75
N LYS A 186 34.43 30.00 -7.47
CA LYS A 186 34.59 31.46 -7.30
C LYS A 186 33.40 32.23 -7.90
N VAL A 187 32.83 31.71 -8.99
CA VAL A 187 31.65 32.29 -9.64
C VAL A 187 30.41 32.10 -8.78
N ILE A 188 30.22 30.91 -8.21
CA ILE A 188 29.09 30.62 -7.31
C ILE A 188 29.14 31.49 -6.04
N ALA A 189 30.32 31.64 -5.43
CA ALA A 189 30.50 32.52 -4.27
C ALA A 189 30.21 34.01 -4.60
N GLY A 190 30.63 34.48 -5.78
CA GLY A 190 30.35 35.84 -6.25
C GLY A 190 28.86 36.09 -6.51
N ILE A 191 28.16 35.13 -7.14
CA ILE A 191 26.71 35.21 -7.39
C ILE A 191 25.94 35.21 -6.06
N PHE A 192 26.35 34.37 -5.10
CA PHE A 192 25.70 34.29 -3.79
C PHE A 192 25.84 35.61 -3.01
N LEU A 193 27.02 36.25 -3.02
CA LEU A 193 27.25 37.55 -2.41
C LEU A 193 26.44 38.68 -3.08
N LEU A 194 26.29 38.65 -4.40
CA LEU A 194 25.44 39.60 -5.14
C LEU A 194 23.94 39.44 -4.82
N VAL A 195 23.45 38.21 -4.70
CA VAL A 195 22.05 37.94 -4.33
C VAL A 195 21.78 38.37 -2.88
N CYS A 196 22.69 38.07 -1.96
CA CYS A 196 22.55 38.46 -0.56
C CYS A 196 22.60 39.99 -0.38
N SER A 197 23.51 40.68 -1.07
CA SER A 197 23.60 42.15 -1.01
C SER A 197 22.37 42.82 -1.64
N GLY A 198 21.87 42.31 -2.77
CA GLY A 198 20.64 42.81 -3.40
C GLY A 198 19.40 42.65 -2.52
N TYR A 199 19.28 41.52 -1.81
CA TYR A 199 18.16 41.26 -0.90
C TYR A 199 18.20 42.14 0.35
N ILE A 200 19.38 42.35 0.94
CA ILE A 200 19.55 43.28 2.07
C ILE A 200 19.19 44.71 1.63
N PHE A 201 19.61 45.12 0.44
CA PHE A 201 19.29 46.44 -0.11
C PHE A 201 17.78 46.60 -0.38
N TYR A 202 17.14 45.56 -0.91
CA TYR A 202 15.69 45.53 -1.17
C TYR A 202 14.88 45.64 0.13
N VAL A 203 15.24 44.88 1.18
CA VAL A 203 14.56 44.92 2.48
C VAL A 203 14.81 46.23 3.24
N TYR A 204 15.99 46.84 3.06
CA TYR A 204 16.32 48.11 3.73
C TYR A 204 15.63 49.32 3.10
N TYR A 205 15.41 49.32 1.77
CA TYR A 205 14.87 50.48 1.04
C TYR A 205 13.39 50.36 0.61
N ASN A 206 12.74 49.19 0.73
CA ASN A 206 11.30 49.02 0.47
C ASN A 206 10.54 48.50 1.71
N PRO A 207 10.18 49.37 2.68
CA PRO A 207 9.57 48.95 3.94
C PRO A 207 8.06 48.61 3.88
N ASN A 208 7.39 48.74 2.72
CA ASN A 208 5.94 48.53 2.58
C ASN A 208 5.60 47.51 1.46
N THR A 209 5.95 46.25 1.64
CA THR A 209 5.38 45.16 0.84
C THR A 209 4.51 44.25 1.70
N ASP A 210 3.19 44.37 1.51
CA ASP A 210 2.11 43.62 2.16
C ASP A 210 2.03 42.13 1.73
N SER A 211 3.11 41.53 1.21
CA SER A 211 3.08 40.19 0.61
C SER A 211 3.41 39.03 1.57
N LEU A 212 3.45 39.26 2.89
CA LEU A 212 3.63 38.20 3.90
C LEU A 212 2.65 38.34 5.06
N ARG A 213 1.36 38.04 4.81
CA ARG A 213 0.48 37.57 5.89
C ARG A 213 0.62 36.06 6.01
N TYR A 214 1.44 35.64 6.98
CA TYR A 214 1.27 34.34 7.63
C TYR A 214 -0.02 34.38 8.47
N PRO A 215 -1.00 33.49 8.26
CA PRO A 215 -2.02 33.26 9.26
C PRO A 215 -1.39 32.44 10.39
N PHE A 216 -1.41 33.07 11.56
CA PHE A 216 -1.23 32.50 12.88
C PHE A 216 -2.07 31.21 13.00
N VAL A 217 -1.40 30.07 13.24
CA VAL A 217 -2.05 28.80 13.59
C VAL A 217 -2.55 28.93 15.03
N GLY A 218 -3.81 29.32 15.17
CA GLY A 218 -4.57 29.09 16.38
C GLY A 218 -5.02 27.63 16.40
N ASN A 219 -4.64 26.90 17.46
CA ASN A 219 -5.18 25.58 17.79
C ASN A 219 -6.71 25.64 17.82
N GLN A 220 -7.35 25.11 16.78
CA GLN A 220 -8.65 24.48 16.89
C GLN A 220 -8.53 23.09 16.25
N HIS A 221 -8.76 22.07 17.08
CA HIS A 221 -9.00 20.71 16.64
C HIS A 221 -10.16 20.69 15.63
N SER A 222 -9.84 20.56 14.34
CA SER A 222 -10.76 20.06 13.33
C SER A 222 -10.22 18.72 12.85
N THR A 223 -10.37 17.69 13.69
CA THR A 223 -10.34 16.30 13.25
C THR A 223 -11.67 15.99 12.57
N GLU A 224 -11.83 16.43 11.32
CA GLU A 224 -12.81 15.84 10.41
C GLU A 224 -12.09 15.56 9.09
N SER A 225 -11.45 14.40 9.09
CA SER A 225 -10.79 13.82 7.94
C SER A 225 -11.85 13.52 6.87
N SER A 226 -11.68 14.12 5.69
CA SER A 226 -12.47 13.96 4.46
C SER A 226 -12.50 12.54 3.88
N THR A 227 -12.14 11.53 4.66
CA THR A 227 -12.42 10.11 4.43
C THR A 227 -13.86 9.75 4.84
N GLU A 228 -14.43 10.38 5.88
CA GLU A 228 -15.75 9.98 6.40
C GLU A 228 -16.90 10.16 5.41
N THR A 229 -16.89 11.24 4.59
CA THR A 229 -18.00 11.49 3.65
C THR A 229 -17.95 10.58 2.42
N CYS A 230 -16.76 10.16 1.96
CA CYS A 230 -16.64 9.25 0.82
C CYS A 230 -16.87 7.78 1.22
N LEU A 231 -16.56 7.43 2.48
CA LEU A 231 -16.78 6.10 3.04
C LEU A 231 -18.21 5.88 3.53
N HIS A 232 -18.89 6.93 4.01
CA HIS A 232 -20.33 6.85 4.26
C HIS A 232 -21.11 6.54 2.98
N MET A 233 -20.66 7.07 1.84
CA MET A 233 -21.16 6.72 0.51
C MET A 233 -20.87 5.24 0.19
N GLN A 234 -19.61 4.78 0.25
CA GLN A 234 -19.27 3.37 -0.05
C GLN A 234 -19.94 2.32 0.86
N ALA A 235 -20.21 2.64 2.14
CA ALA A 235 -20.81 1.72 3.10
C ALA A 235 -22.35 1.70 3.11
N LYS A 236 -23.03 2.79 2.68
CA LYS A 236 -24.50 2.85 2.61
C LYS A 236 -25.06 2.72 1.20
N GLU A 237 -24.32 3.10 0.15
CA GLU A 237 -24.82 3.20 -1.23
C GLU A 237 -25.27 1.85 -1.80
N ASN A 238 -24.68 0.73 -1.37
CA ASN A 238 -25.08 -0.60 -1.86
C ASN A 238 -26.24 -1.25 -1.09
N TYR A 239 -26.57 -0.79 0.12
CA TYR A 239 -27.47 -1.54 1.01
C TYR A 239 -28.94 -1.12 0.96
N HIS A 240 -29.26 0.16 0.70
CA HIS A 240 -30.65 0.63 0.85
C HIS A 240 -31.37 1.00 -0.46
N SER A 241 -30.70 1.62 -1.43
CA SER A 241 -31.39 2.04 -2.67
C SER A 241 -31.74 0.86 -3.59
N ILE A 242 -30.92 -0.19 -3.58
CA ILE A 242 -31.11 -1.38 -4.44
C ILE A 242 -31.97 -2.44 -3.74
N LYS A 243 -31.89 -2.53 -2.40
CA LYS A 243 -32.64 -3.51 -1.61
C LYS A 243 -34.16 -3.32 -1.72
N ASN A 244 -34.66 -2.09 -1.78
CA ASN A 244 -36.12 -1.88 -1.79
C ASN A 244 -36.79 -2.16 -3.14
N GLU A 245 -36.05 -2.18 -4.25
CA GLU A 245 -36.59 -2.57 -5.57
C GLU A 245 -36.33 -4.04 -5.92
N ILE A 246 -35.21 -4.62 -5.51
CA ILE A 246 -34.84 -6.01 -5.86
C ILE A 246 -35.47 -7.05 -4.93
N THR A 247 -35.70 -6.75 -3.64
CA THR A 247 -36.18 -7.75 -2.66
C THR A 247 -37.57 -8.30 -3.00
N ASN A 248 -38.33 -7.63 -3.87
CA ASN A 248 -39.67 -8.10 -4.27
C ASN A 248 -39.72 -8.87 -5.61
N LYS A 249 -38.60 -9.11 -6.31
CA LYS A 249 -38.71 -9.69 -7.68
C LYS A 249 -37.68 -10.70 -8.18
N THR A 250 -36.67 -11.12 -7.41
CA THR A 250 -35.66 -12.04 -7.99
C THR A 250 -35.29 -13.19 -7.05
N LEU A 251 -36.22 -14.13 -6.89
CA LEU A 251 -35.87 -15.54 -6.75
C LEU A 251 -35.56 -16.07 -8.16
N ASN A 252 -34.40 -16.70 -8.30
CA ASN A 252 -33.88 -17.40 -9.48
C ASN A 252 -33.33 -16.50 -10.59
N THR A 253 -32.00 -16.48 -10.76
CA THR A 253 -31.28 -16.90 -11.99
C THR A 253 -29.77 -16.67 -11.78
N THR A 254 -29.01 -17.74 -11.58
CA THR A 254 -27.53 -17.78 -11.65
C THR A 254 -27.10 -18.39 -12.98
N SER A 255 -26.25 -17.72 -13.77
CA SER A 255 -25.59 -18.34 -14.93
C SER A 255 -24.20 -18.90 -14.54
N ALA A 256 -24.19 -20.24 -14.48
CA ALA A 256 -23.12 -21.20 -14.77
C ALA A 256 -21.66 -20.90 -14.34
N LEU A 257 -21.40 -21.01 -13.03
CA LEU A 257 -20.38 -21.94 -12.57
C LEU A 257 -21.06 -23.31 -12.37
N LYS A 258 -20.40 -24.39 -12.79
CA LYS A 258 -20.90 -25.77 -12.66
C LYS A 258 -21.42 -26.01 -11.22
N PRO A 259 -22.65 -26.54 -11.02
CA PRO A 259 -23.21 -26.67 -9.68
C PRO A 259 -22.30 -27.57 -8.80
N PRO A 260 -21.92 -27.13 -7.59
CA PRO A 260 -21.25 -28.02 -6.65
C PRO A 260 -22.19 -29.16 -6.27
N ALA A 261 -21.64 -30.36 -6.14
CA ALA A 261 -22.35 -31.49 -5.57
C ALA A 261 -22.90 -31.12 -4.16
N PRO A 262 -24.04 -31.70 -3.74
CA PRO A 262 -24.61 -31.41 -2.42
C PRO A 262 -23.56 -31.67 -1.33
N ALA A 263 -23.40 -30.67 -0.45
CA ALA A 263 -22.45 -30.71 0.65
C ALA A 263 -22.66 -31.97 1.50
N SER A 264 -21.60 -32.79 1.63
CA SER A 264 -21.58 -33.84 2.63
C SER A 264 -21.62 -33.19 4.02
N LYS A 265 -22.33 -33.82 4.95
CA LYS A 265 -22.58 -33.34 6.33
C LYS A 265 -21.32 -33.23 7.23
N ASP A 266 -20.12 -33.19 6.66
CA ASP A 266 -18.85 -33.32 7.38
C ASP A 266 -17.76 -32.34 6.89
N GLN A 267 -18.14 -31.23 6.25
CA GLN A 267 -17.18 -30.17 5.91
C GLN A 267 -17.09 -29.15 7.04
N GLN A 268 -15.95 -29.18 7.74
CA GLN A 268 -15.58 -28.17 8.72
C GLN A 268 -15.60 -26.78 8.08
N GLU A 269 -16.27 -25.83 8.74
CA GLU A 269 -16.52 -24.49 8.24
C GLU A 269 -15.21 -23.69 8.05
N THR A 270 -15.08 -22.97 6.93
CA THR A 270 -13.91 -22.13 6.66
C THR A 270 -14.09 -20.76 7.31
N ILE A 271 -13.36 -20.54 8.40
CA ILE A 271 -13.33 -19.27 9.13
C ILE A 271 -12.43 -18.25 8.43
N VAL A 272 -12.99 -17.08 8.11
CA VAL A 272 -12.29 -15.91 7.58
C VAL A 272 -12.45 -14.74 8.56
N LEU A 273 -11.33 -14.30 9.12
CA LEU A 273 -11.25 -13.22 10.09
C LEU A 273 -10.93 -11.90 9.39
N ILE A 274 -11.81 -10.90 9.53
CA ILE A 274 -11.52 -9.51 9.17
C ILE A 274 -10.74 -8.90 10.32
N TRP A 275 -9.43 -8.75 10.15
CA TRP A 275 -8.54 -8.22 11.18
C TRP A 275 -8.53 -6.69 11.21
N MET A 276 -8.57 -6.08 10.02
CA MET A 276 -8.70 -4.64 9.82
C MET A 276 -9.88 -4.36 8.90
N TRP A 277 -10.85 -3.63 9.43
CA TRP A 277 -11.94 -3.07 8.63
C TRP A 277 -11.39 -2.02 7.69
N PRO A 278 -11.78 -2.02 6.40
CA PRO A 278 -11.36 -0.99 5.49
C PRO A 278 -11.74 0.39 5.97
N PHE A 279 -10.71 1.22 6.17
CA PHE A 279 -10.84 2.59 6.65
C PHE A 279 -11.59 2.69 7.99
N GLY A 280 -11.52 1.64 8.82
CA GLY A 280 -12.22 1.54 10.10
C GLY A 280 -13.74 1.34 9.99
N VAL A 281 -14.29 1.14 8.79
CA VAL A 281 -15.74 1.02 8.59
C VAL A 281 -16.18 -0.44 8.55
N SER A 282 -17.00 -0.84 9.52
CA SER A 282 -17.61 -2.17 9.56
C SER A 282 -18.82 -2.28 8.65
N PHE A 283 -19.08 -3.48 8.15
CA PHE A 283 -20.27 -3.82 7.35
C PHE A 283 -20.95 -5.07 7.88
N ALA A 284 -22.21 -5.27 7.50
CA ALA A 284 -22.99 -6.45 7.87
C ALA A 284 -22.35 -7.73 7.28
N LEU A 285 -22.11 -8.72 8.13
CA LEU A 285 -21.52 -10.00 7.76
C LEU A 285 -22.61 -11.01 7.39
N GLU A 286 -23.37 -10.68 6.36
CA GLU A 286 -24.43 -11.55 5.85
C GLU A 286 -23.85 -12.88 5.31
N PRO A 287 -24.60 -14.00 5.37
CA PRO A 287 -24.12 -15.27 4.87
C PRO A 287 -23.71 -15.22 3.39
N CYS A 288 -22.50 -15.70 3.09
CA CYS A 288 -21.99 -15.78 1.72
C CYS A 288 -22.87 -16.64 0.80
N SER A 289 -23.61 -17.60 1.37
CA SER A 289 -24.51 -18.49 0.63
C SER A 289 -25.69 -17.74 0.01
N THR A 290 -26.21 -16.72 0.70
CA THR A 290 -27.36 -15.94 0.23
C THR A 290 -27.01 -15.03 -0.94
N GLN A 291 -25.86 -14.37 -0.89
CA GLN A 291 -25.48 -13.36 -1.89
C GLN A 291 -24.62 -13.93 -3.03
N TYR A 292 -23.76 -14.90 -2.75
CA TYR A 292 -22.74 -15.37 -3.69
C TYR A 292 -22.82 -16.87 -3.96
N ASN A 293 -23.79 -17.58 -3.37
CA ASN A 293 -23.91 -19.04 -3.43
C ASN A 293 -22.62 -19.77 -2.98
N ILE A 294 -21.90 -19.18 -2.03
CA ILE A 294 -20.69 -19.77 -1.43
C ILE A 294 -21.08 -20.30 -0.05
N HIS A 295 -21.00 -21.62 0.12
CA HIS A 295 -21.40 -22.32 1.35
C HIS A 295 -20.18 -22.66 2.22
N GLY A 296 -20.40 -22.96 3.51
CA GLY A 296 -19.33 -23.37 4.43
C GLY A 296 -18.35 -22.25 4.82
N CYS A 297 -18.84 -21.02 4.90
CA CYS A 297 -18.07 -19.83 5.26
C CYS A 297 -18.54 -19.21 6.56
N HIS A 298 -17.60 -19.01 7.48
CA HIS A 298 -17.79 -18.20 8.68
C HIS A 298 -16.96 -16.92 8.56
N ILE A 299 -17.60 -15.82 8.15
CA ILE A 299 -16.96 -14.51 8.15
C ILE A 299 -17.14 -13.87 9.53
N THR A 300 -16.05 -13.44 10.15
CA THR A 300 -16.07 -12.89 11.51
C THR A 300 -15.08 -11.74 11.66
N ALA A 301 -15.31 -10.87 12.64
CA ALA A 301 -14.34 -9.88 13.12
C ALA A 301 -13.89 -10.16 14.57
N ASP A 302 -14.30 -11.28 15.14
CA ASP A 302 -13.88 -11.70 16.48
C ASP A 302 -12.42 -12.17 16.47
N ARG A 303 -11.52 -11.33 16.99
CA ARG A 303 -10.08 -11.61 17.08
C ARG A 303 -9.77 -12.82 17.95
N ASN A 304 -10.68 -13.28 18.82
CA ASN A 304 -10.48 -14.50 19.60
C ASN A 304 -10.41 -15.75 18.71
N LEU A 305 -10.99 -15.68 17.50
CA LEU A 305 -10.95 -16.77 16.52
C LEU A 305 -9.67 -16.76 15.68
N TYR A 306 -8.70 -15.87 15.95
CA TYR A 306 -7.44 -15.81 15.20
C TYR A 306 -6.75 -17.17 15.10
N ASP A 307 -6.64 -17.93 16.19
CA ASP A 307 -5.93 -19.22 16.18
C ASP A 307 -6.68 -20.33 15.41
N GLN A 308 -7.95 -20.09 15.06
CA GLN A 308 -8.83 -21.00 14.31
C GLN A 308 -9.10 -20.52 12.87
N ALA A 309 -8.82 -19.24 12.58
CA ALA A 309 -9.10 -18.64 11.29
C ALA A 309 -8.20 -19.22 10.19
N HIS A 310 -8.81 -19.67 9.09
CA HIS A 310 -8.09 -20.16 7.92
C HIS A 310 -7.54 -18.99 7.10
N GLY A 311 -8.25 -17.86 7.09
CA GLY A 311 -7.85 -16.62 6.43
C GLY A 311 -7.95 -15.43 7.38
N VAL A 312 -6.99 -14.52 7.29
CA VAL A 312 -6.97 -13.24 8.01
C VAL A 312 -6.87 -12.11 6.98
N LEU A 313 -7.96 -11.38 6.76
CA LEU A 313 -7.97 -10.20 5.87
C LEU A 313 -7.42 -9.00 6.62
N ILE A 314 -6.41 -8.36 6.00
CA ILE A 314 -5.74 -7.20 6.55
C ILE A 314 -5.78 -6.10 5.48
N HIS A 315 -6.57 -5.06 5.72
CA HIS A 315 -6.68 -3.93 4.81
C HIS A 315 -5.45 -3.04 4.89
N HIS A 316 -4.76 -2.83 3.75
CA HIS A 316 -3.44 -2.17 3.70
C HIS A 316 -3.46 -0.76 4.26
N ARG A 317 -4.47 0.04 3.90
CA ARG A 317 -4.56 1.46 4.29
C ARG A 317 -4.75 1.66 5.79
N ASP A 318 -5.10 0.61 6.53
CA ASP A 318 -5.28 0.63 7.99
C ASP A 318 -4.09 0.02 8.74
N ILE A 319 -3.02 -0.39 8.04
CA ILE A 319 -1.80 -0.88 8.67
C ILE A 319 -0.98 0.33 9.16
N PRO A 320 -0.88 0.57 10.48
CA PRO A 320 -0.09 1.68 10.97
C PRO A 320 1.39 1.47 10.62
N GLY A 321 2.14 2.57 10.47
CA GLY A 321 3.56 2.51 10.08
C GLY A 321 4.45 1.71 11.04
N ASP A 322 4.03 1.58 12.31
CA ASP A 322 4.71 0.81 13.36
C ASP A 322 4.29 -0.67 13.44
N LEU A 323 3.37 -1.11 12.57
CA LEU A 323 2.80 -2.46 12.54
C LEU A 323 2.14 -2.93 13.85
N SER A 324 1.91 -2.01 14.80
CA SER A 324 1.41 -2.34 16.15
C SER A 324 0.06 -3.06 16.13
N ASN A 325 -0.79 -2.73 15.16
CA ASN A 325 -2.11 -3.34 14.98
C ASN A 325 -2.08 -4.57 14.05
N MET A 326 -0.93 -5.11 13.66
CA MET A 326 -0.85 -6.42 12.99
C MET A 326 -1.09 -7.56 13.99
N PRO A 327 -1.49 -8.77 13.56
CA PRO A 327 -1.57 -9.91 14.48
C PRO A 327 -0.20 -10.23 15.07
N GLN A 328 -0.09 -10.19 16.40
CA GLN A 328 1.18 -10.38 17.14
C GLN A 328 1.44 -11.85 17.50
N LYS A 329 0.40 -12.68 17.46
CA LYS A 329 0.52 -14.12 17.70
C LYS A 329 1.18 -14.81 16.49
N PRO A 330 1.99 -15.87 16.71
CA PRO A 330 2.49 -16.69 15.62
C PRO A 330 1.35 -17.15 14.70
N ARG A 331 1.55 -17.05 13.40
CA ARG A 331 0.56 -17.49 12.40
C ARG A 331 0.47 -19.03 12.41
N PRO A 332 -0.71 -19.63 12.63
CA PRO A 332 -0.90 -21.07 12.48
C PRO A 332 -0.49 -21.56 11.09
N TYR A 333 0.01 -22.79 10.96
CA TYR A 333 0.57 -23.29 9.69
C TYR A 333 -0.46 -23.38 8.55
N PHE A 334 -1.73 -23.57 8.89
CA PHE A 334 -2.84 -23.64 7.93
C PHE A 334 -3.41 -22.25 7.58
N GLN A 335 -3.11 -21.24 8.39
CA GLN A 335 -3.66 -19.91 8.25
C GLN A 335 -2.93 -19.13 7.17
N LYS A 336 -3.71 -18.40 6.37
CA LYS A 336 -3.19 -17.44 5.38
C LYS A 336 -3.50 -16.02 5.82
N TRP A 337 -2.51 -15.14 5.81
CA TRP A 337 -2.74 -13.70 5.86
C TRP A 337 -2.95 -13.19 4.44
N ILE A 338 -4.05 -12.47 4.23
CA ILE A 338 -4.48 -11.97 2.93
C ILE A 338 -4.33 -10.45 2.94
N TRP A 339 -3.47 -9.97 2.04
CA TRP A 339 -3.34 -8.54 1.77
C TRP A 339 -4.58 -8.05 1.03
N TRP A 340 -5.27 -7.06 1.59
CA TRP A 340 -6.48 -6.51 1.00
C TRP A 340 -6.30 -5.02 0.72
N ASN A 341 -6.50 -4.61 -0.52
CA ASN A 341 -6.50 -3.19 -0.88
C ASN A 341 -7.33 -2.99 -2.15
N MET A 342 -8.20 -1.98 -2.16
CA MET A 342 -8.92 -1.58 -3.38
C MET A 342 -8.45 -0.21 -3.90
N GLU A 343 -7.68 0.53 -3.13
CA GLU A 343 -7.14 1.82 -3.57
C GLU A 343 -5.94 1.65 -4.50
N SER A 344 -5.70 2.59 -5.40
CA SER A 344 -4.57 2.55 -6.33
C SER A 344 -3.18 2.69 -5.68
N PRO A 345 -2.10 2.31 -6.37
CA PRO A 345 -0.73 2.52 -5.92
C PRO A 345 -0.38 3.99 -5.64
N THR A 346 -0.89 4.95 -6.41
CA THR A 346 -0.64 6.39 -6.17
C THR A 346 -1.22 6.84 -4.83
N ASN A 347 -2.37 6.28 -4.45
CA ASN A 347 -3.08 6.67 -3.23
C ASN A 347 -2.84 5.69 -2.07
N THR A 348 -1.89 4.77 -2.21
CA THR A 348 -1.53 3.78 -1.21
C THR A 348 -0.04 3.88 -0.92
N TYR A 349 0.37 4.15 0.31
CA TYR A 349 1.80 4.20 0.64
C TYR A 349 2.41 2.79 0.62
N ALA A 350 3.59 2.67 0.00
CA ALA A 350 4.38 1.45 0.06
C ALA A 350 4.98 1.28 1.47
N ASN A 351 4.81 0.10 2.06
CA ASN A 351 5.44 -0.24 3.34
C ASN A 351 6.39 -1.43 3.15
N ARG A 352 7.70 -1.15 3.11
CA ARG A 352 8.74 -2.18 2.91
C ARG A 352 8.78 -3.23 4.01
N ALA A 353 8.27 -2.92 5.20
CA ALA A 353 8.17 -3.87 6.30
C ALA A 353 7.14 -4.99 6.04
N LEU A 354 6.32 -4.85 4.99
CA LEU A 354 5.32 -5.85 4.58
C LEU A 354 5.86 -6.86 3.56
N LYS A 355 7.17 -6.83 3.25
CA LYS A 355 7.79 -7.81 2.35
C LYS A 355 7.63 -9.22 2.91
N GLU A 356 7.12 -10.14 2.08
CA GLU A 356 6.94 -11.57 2.40
C GLU A 356 6.04 -11.86 3.63
N VAL A 357 5.27 -10.87 4.08
CA VAL A 357 4.35 -11.00 5.23
C VAL A 357 3.08 -11.77 4.83
N PHE A 358 2.55 -11.47 3.65
CA PHE A 358 1.26 -11.98 3.18
C PHE A 358 1.40 -13.28 2.38
N ASN A 359 0.39 -14.14 2.49
CA ASN A 359 0.30 -15.39 1.76
C ASN A 359 -0.46 -15.24 0.43
N LEU A 360 -1.44 -14.34 0.40
CA LEU A 360 -2.34 -14.09 -0.74
C LEU A 360 -2.65 -12.59 -0.85
N THR A 361 -3.14 -12.20 -2.02
CA THR A 361 -3.61 -10.85 -2.35
C THR A 361 -5.08 -10.86 -2.76
N THR A 362 -5.83 -9.85 -2.33
CA THR A 362 -7.17 -9.55 -2.86
C THR A 362 -7.30 -8.06 -3.16
N SER A 363 -7.54 -7.75 -4.44
CA SER A 363 -7.64 -6.38 -4.94
C SER A 363 -8.40 -6.32 -6.27
N TYR A 364 -8.56 -5.11 -6.79
CA TYR A 364 -9.08 -4.85 -8.14
C TYR A 364 -8.13 -5.30 -9.26
N ARG A 365 -6.86 -5.62 -8.96
CA ARG A 365 -5.92 -6.01 -10.00
C ARG A 365 -6.16 -7.45 -10.41
N ARG A 366 -6.24 -7.72 -11.72
CA ARG A 366 -6.57 -9.06 -12.25
C ARG A 366 -5.53 -10.12 -11.93
N THR A 367 -4.29 -9.70 -11.68
CA THR A 367 -3.18 -10.59 -11.30
C THR A 367 -3.12 -10.87 -9.80
N SER A 368 -4.11 -10.41 -9.01
CA SER A 368 -4.24 -10.82 -7.60
C SER A 368 -4.60 -12.29 -7.51
N ASP A 369 -4.20 -12.95 -6.42
CA ASP A 369 -4.61 -14.34 -6.14
C ASP A 369 -6.14 -14.48 -6.09
N ILE A 370 -6.80 -13.46 -5.53
CA ILE A 370 -8.26 -13.36 -5.39
C ILE A 370 -8.70 -12.01 -5.97
N TYR A 371 -8.94 -11.99 -7.28
CA TYR A 371 -9.41 -10.82 -8.02
C TYR A 371 -10.87 -10.48 -7.68
N VAL A 372 -11.08 -9.22 -7.26
CA VAL A 372 -12.41 -8.65 -7.02
C VAL A 372 -12.45 -7.25 -7.64
N PRO A 373 -13.04 -7.08 -8.83
CA PRO A 373 -13.15 -5.76 -9.45
C PRO A 373 -14.12 -4.84 -8.69
N TYR A 374 -14.21 -3.59 -9.13
CA TYR A 374 -15.25 -2.66 -8.67
C TYR A 374 -16.63 -2.90 -9.29
N GLY A 375 -16.68 -3.65 -10.39
CA GLY A 375 -17.90 -4.06 -11.05
C GLY A 375 -17.62 -4.96 -12.25
N TRP A 376 -18.69 -5.45 -12.87
CA TRP A 376 -18.63 -6.29 -14.07
C TRP A 376 -19.92 -6.20 -14.87
N LEU A 377 -19.92 -6.82 -16.05
CA LEU A 377 -21.13 -7.05 -16.83
C LEU A 377 -21.58 -8.49 -16.66
N ARG A 378 -22.88 -8.69 -16.39
CA ARG A 378 -23.51 -10.02 -16.40
C ARG A 378 -24.56 -10.08 -17.48
N GLU A 379 -24.92 -11.29 -17.90
CA GLU A 379 -26.04 -11.50 -18.82
C GLU A 379 -27.33 -10.90 -18.25
N ALA A 380 -28.06 -10.21 -19.12
CA ALA A 380 -29.36 -9.62 -18.83
C ALA A 380 -30.44 -10.70 -18.84
N THR A 381 -31.35 -10.68 -17.86
CA THR A 381 -32.59 -11.47 -17.91
C THR A 381 -33.51 -10.96 -19.01
N GLU A 382 -34.49 -11.75 -19.44
CA GLU A 382 -35.44 -11.33 -20.48
C GLU A 382 -36.16 -10.01 -20.15
N SER A 383 -36.46 -9.75 -18.86
CA SER A 383 -37.03 -8.47 -18.45
C SER A 383 -36.03 -7.30 -18.53
N GLU A 384 -34.74 -7.57 -18.31
CA GLU A 384 -33.69 -6.55 -18.34
C GLU A 384 -33.27 -6.17 -19.77
N LYS A 385 -33.46 -7.08 -20.75
CA LYS A 385 -33.17 -6.82 -22.17
C LYS A 385 -34.03 -5.70 -22.77
N ASN A 386 -35.20 -5.45 -22.21
CA ASN A 386 -36.09 -4.34 -22.58
C ASN A 386 -35.63 -3.00 -21.97
N PHE A 387 -34.35 -2.69 -22.11
CA PHE A 387 -33.76 -1.47 -21.57
C PHE A 387 -34.21 -0.23 -22.34
N THR A 388 -34.75 0.76 -21.62
CA THR A 388 -35.07 2.08 -22.17
C THR A 388 -34.08 3.10 -21.63
N ILE A 389 -33.47 3.89 -22.52
CA ILE A 389 -32.58 4.98 -22.12
C ILE A 389 -33.40 6.01 -21.33
N PRO A 390 -32.98 6.36 -20.09
CA PRO A 390 -33.69 7.37 -19.29
C PRO A 390 -33.74 8.73 -19.99
N LYS A 391 -34.73 9.55 -19.65
CA LYS A 391 -34.83 10.92 -20.15
C LYS A 391 -33.57 11.70 -19.76
N LYS A 392 -32.96 12.36 -20.75
CA LYS A 392 -31.77 13.18 -20.56
C LYS A 392 -32.11 14.66 -20.61
N ASP A 393 -31.62 15.44 -19.65
CA ASP A 393 -31.80 16.89 -19.55
C ASP A 393 -30.46 17.65 -19.42
N LYS A 394 -29.36 16.92 -19.21
CA LYS A 394 -28.00 17.47 -19.14
C LYS A 394 -27.10 16.77 -20.13
N LEU A 395 -26.16 17.52 -20.70
CA LEU A 395 -25.22 16.99 -21.66
C LEU A 395 -24.08 16.23 -20.97
N VAL A 396 -23.33 16.91 -20.12
CA VAL A 396 -22.19 16.33 -19.40
C VAL A 396 -22.30 16.63 -17.91
N CYS A 397 -22.13 15.61 -17.07
CA CYS A 397 -22.09 15.77 -15.62
C CYS A 397 -20.82 15.23 -15.00
N TRP A 398 -20.42 15.82 -13.88
CA TRP A 398 -19.29 15.33 -13.09
C TRP A 398 -19.55 15.50 -11.60
N ILE A 399 -19.50 14.41 -10.85
CA ILE A 399 -19.59 14.43 -9.39
C ILE A 399 -18.21 14.05 -8.84
N VAL A 400 -17.61 14.94 -8.05
CA VAL A 400 -16.24 14.74 -7.53
C VAL A 400 -16.10 15.25 -6.10
N SER A 401 -15.62 14.37 -5.22
CA SER A 401 -15.40 14.67 -3.80
C SER A 401 -13.95 15.07 -3.49
N HIS A 402 -12.98 14.42 -4.14
CA HIS A 402 -11.56 14.72 -4.01
C HIS A 402 -11.11 15.54 -5.22
N PHE A 403 -10.74 16.80 -5.04
CA PHE A 403 -10.34 17.68 -6.15
C PHE A 403 -9.08 18.44 -5.78
N GLU A 404 -8.03 18.29 -6.60
CA GLU A 404 -6.81 19.09 -6.51
C GLU A 404 -6.36 19.50 -7.89
N GLY A 405 -5.86 20.74 -8.02
CA GLY A 405 -5.57 21.35 -9.32
C GLY A 405 -4.46 20.66 -10.11
N HIS A 406 -3.58 19.91 -9.46
CA HIS A 406 -2.48 19.21 -10.11
C HIS A 406 -2.84 17.80 -10.61
N PHE A 407 -4.02 17.26 -10.25
CA PHE A 407 -4.46 15.96 -10.75
C PHE A 407 -4.82 16.04 -12.24
N ARG A 408 -4.42 15.03 -13.02
CA ARG A 408 -4.73 14.94 -14.46
C ARG A 408 -6.22 15.17 -14.75
N ARG A 409 -7.11 14.56 -13.97
CA ARG A 409 -8.57 14.74 -14.11
C ARG A 409 -9.03 16.20 -13.94
N SER A 410 -8.42 16.94 -13.02
CA SER A 410 -8.77 18.34 -12.74
C SER A 410 -8.25 19.24 -13.84
N THR A 411 -7.00 19.03 -14.27
CA THR A 411 -6.41 19.74 -15.41
C THR A 411 -7.20 19.51 -16.69
N TYR A 412 -7.56 18.25 -16.97
CA TYR A 412 -8.37 17.90 -18.13
C TYR A 412 -9.76 18.54 -18.07
N TYR A 413 -10.42 18.51 -16.91
CA TYR A 413 -11.69 19.20 -16.70
C TYR A 413 -11.59 20.70 -16.99
N TYR A 414 -10.56 21.39 -16.48
CA TYR A 414 -10.39 22.83 -16.70
C TYR A 414 -10.21 23.21 -18.17
N GLU A 415 -9.59 22.34 -18.98
CA GLU A 415 -9.52 22.54 -20.42
C GLU A 415 -10.85 22.21 -21.10
N LEU A 416 -11.51 21.11 -20.71
CA LEU A 416 -12.79 20.69 -21.29
C LEU A 416 -13.90 21.73 -21.12
N VAL A 417 -14.02 22.34 -19.94
CA VAL A 417 -15.10 23.32 -19.66
C VAL A 417 -15.01 24.62 -20.47
N LYS A 418 -13.86 24.89 -21.11
CA LYS A 418 -13.74 26.00 -22.07
C LYS A 418 -14.52 25.74 -23.35
N HIS A 419 -14.86 24.47 -23.63
CA HIS A 419 -15.43 24.04 -24.89
C HIS A 419 -16.84 23.45 -24.73
N ILE A 420 -17.23 22.96 -23.56
CA ILE A 420 -18.55 22.37 -23.30
C ILE A 420 -19.02 22.68 -21.88
N ASN A 421 -20.33 22.86 -21.69
CA ASN A 421 -20.89 22.99 -20.36
C ASN A 421 -20.81 21.65 -19.62
N VAL A 422 -20.29 21.66 -18.39
CA VAL A 422 -20.25 20.48 -17.52
C VAL A 422 -20.95 20.82 -16.21
N ASP A 423 -22.05 20.12 -15.94
CA ASP A 423 -22.78 20.19 -14.67
C ASP A 423 -21.96 19.50 -13.59
N ALA A 424 -21.18 20.29 -12.85
CA ALA A 424 -20.24 19.82 -11.84
C ALA A 424 -20.79 19.91 -10.42
N TYR A 425 -20.58 18.84 -9.65
CA TYR A 425 -21.09 18.66 -8.29
C TYR A 425 -19.95 18.23 -7.36
N GLY A 426 -20.04 18.64 -6.10
CA GLY A 426 -19.05 18.34 -5.07
C GLY A 426 -18.68 19.54 -4.21
N GLY A 427 -17.85 19.27 -3.19
CA GLY A 427 -17.38 20.31 -2.25
C GLY A 427 -16.62 21.44 -2.94
N HIS A 428 -15.77 21.10 -3.92
CA HIS A 428 -15.01 22.06 -4.72
C HIS A 428 -15.91 23.07 -5.45
N PHE A 429 -17.03 22.60 -5.98
CA PHE A 429 -17.99 23.40 -6.74
C PHE A 429 -19.05 24.09 -5.86
N LYS A 430 -18.95 23.97 -4.53
CA LYS A 430 -19.97 24.42 -3.56
C LYS A 430 -21.38 23.89 -3.89
N ASN A 431 -21.43 22.72 -4.52
CA ASN A 431 -22.64 22.09 -5.01
C ASN A 431 -22.66 20.63 -4.55
N ARG A 432 -22.67 20.44 -3.23
CA ARG A 432 -22.69 19.12 -2.61
C ARG A 432 -24.04 18.46 -2.86
N ILE A 433 -24.01 17.18 -3.19
CA ILE A 433 -25.22 16.36 -3.36
C ILE A 433 -25.33 15.39 -2.19
N ASN A 434 -26.54 14.96 -1.89
CA ASN A 434 -26.77 13.81 -1.04
C ASN A 434 -26.79 12.52 -1.88
N ASP A 435 -26.68 11.38 -1.21
CA ASP A 435 -26.61 10.06 -1.84
C ASP A 435 -27.87 9.75 -2.69
N GLN A 436 -29.04 10.25 -2.28
CA GLN A 436 -30.32 10.00 -2.99
C GLN A 436 -30.42 10.73 -4.33
N ASP A 437 -29.63 11.78 -4.51
CA ASP A 437 -29.61 12.58 -5.72
C ASP A 437 -28.57 12.08 -6.73
N TYR A 438 -27.59 11.27 -6.31
CA TYR A 438 -26.55 10.74 -7.19
C TYR A 438 -27.15 10.02 -8.42
N SER A 439 -28.02 9.03 -8.18
CA SER A 439 -28.61 8.23 -9.27
C SER A 439 -29.49 9.07 -10.19
N LYS A 440 -30.25 10.01 -9.62
CA LYS A 440 -31.09 10.95 -10.38
C LYS A 440 -30.25 11.85 -11.27
N ILE A 441 -29.18 12.44 -10.74
CA ILE A 441 -28.29 13.31 -11.51
C ILE A 441 -27.61 12.50 -12.60
N VAL A 442 -26.92 11.41 -12.28
CA VAL A 442 -26.18 10.63 -13.28
C VAL A 442 -27.10 10.13 -14.38
N SER A 443 -28.29 9.61 -14.05
CA SER A 443 -29.26 9.14 -15.04
C SER A 443 -29.87 10.25 -15.89
N SER A 444 -29.84 11.51 -15.46
CA SER A 444 -30.34 12.66 -16.23
C SER A 444 -29.33 13.19 -17.26
N CYS A 445 -28.07 12.74 -17.19
CA CYS A 445 -26.99 13.19 -18.07
C CYS A 445 -26.79 12.24 -19.26
N LYS A 446 -26.46 12.75 -20.45
CA LYS A 446 -26.03 11.91 -21.58
C LYS A 446 -24.65 11.30 -21.32
N PHE A 447 -23.72 12.13 -20.87
CA PHE A 447 -22.34 11.77 -20.60
C PHE A 447 -21.98 12.03 -19.14
N TYR A 448 -21.24 11.10 -18.53
CA TYR A 448 -20.73 11.24 -17.17
C TYR A 448 -19.21 11.16 -17.15
N LEU A 449 -18.54 12.19 -16.62
CA LEU A 449 -17.08 12.21 -16.49
C LEU A 449 -16.64 11.20 -15.43
N SER A 450 -16.28 10.02 -15.89
CA SER A 450 -15.87 8.86 -15.11
C SER A 450 -14.35 8.90 -14.88
N PHE A 451 -13.89 10.01 -14.29
CA PHE A 451 -12.46 10.30 -14.16
C PHE A 451 -11.88 9.71 -12.89
N GLU A 452 -10.96 8.76 -13.04
CA GLU A 452 -10.27 8.16 -11.92
C GLU A 452 -9.31 9.12 -11.24
N ASN A 453 -9.09 8.89 -9.94
CA ASN A 453 -8.19 9.70 -9.13
C ASN A 453 -6.71 9.46 -9.45
N SER A 454 -6.39 8.42 -10.23
CA SER A 454 -5.05 7.99 -10.61
C SER A 454 -5.14 7.00 -11.78
N ILE A 455 -4.01 6.71 -12.43
CA ILE A 455 -3.97 5.87 -13.63
C ILE A 455 -3.09 4.67 -13.35
N HIS A 456 -3.73 3.51 -13.22
CA HIS A 456 -3.07 2.24 -12.96
C HIS A 456 -3.77 1.13 -13.72
N GLN A 457 -3.03 0.09 -14.10
CA GLN A 457 -3.58 -1.08 -14.76
C GLN A 457 -4.72 -1.67 -13.93
N ASP A 458 -5.84 -2.01 -14.59
CA ASP A 458 -7.06 -2.57 -14.02
C ASP A 458 -7.81 -1.63 -13.05
N TYR A 459 -7.32 -0.41 -12.80
CA TYR A 459 -7.95 0.54 -11.88
C TYR A 459 -9.01 1.37 -12.59
N PHE A 460 -10.21 0.81 -12.70
CA PHE A 460 -11.43 1.52 -13.06
C PHE A 460 -12.56 1.05 -12.16
N THR A 461 -13.29 2.03 -11.61
CA THR A 461 -14.02 1.89 -10.35
C THR A 461 -15.52 1.99 -10.56
N GLU A 462 -16.28 2.20 -9.47
CA GLU A 462 -17.72 2.50 -9.51
C GLU A 462 -18.04 3.66 -10.46
N LYS A 463 -17.08 4.57 -10.70
CA LYS A 463 -17.23 5.70 -11.63
C LYS A 463 -17.59 5.25 -13.04
N VAL A 464 -17.21 4.04 -13.46
CA VAL A 464 -17.57 3.48 -14.76
C VAL A 464 -18.83 2.63 -14.69
N PHE A 465 -18.95 1.77 -13.69
CA PHE A 465 -20.07 0.83 -13.61
C PHE A 465 -21.40 1.48 -13.22
N ASN A 466 -21.37 2.50 -12.35
CA ASN A 466 -22.57 3.23 -11.96
C ASN A 466 -23.26 3.93 -13.15
N PRO A 467 -22.59 4.78 -13.96
CA PRO A 467 -23.25 5.37 -15.13
C PRO A 467 -23.72 4.31 -16.14
N LEU A 468 -22.96 3.23 -16.37
CA LEU A 468 -23.41 2.12 -17.22
C LEU A 468 -24.71 1.49 -16.70
N SER A 469 -24.85 1.29 -15.39
CA SER A 469 -26.09 0.77 -14.80
C SER A 469 -27.27 1.75 -14.92
N LEU A 470 -26.99 3.06 -14.83
CA LEU A 470 -27.96 4.15 -14.80
C LEU A 470 -28.31 4.67 -16.20
N GLY A 471 -27.80 4.03 -17.26
CA GLY A 471 -28.14 4.40 -18.63
C GLY A 471 -27.47 5.68 -19.11
N THR A 472 -26.24 5.94 -18.67
CA THR A 472 -25.44 7.12 -19.02
C THR A 472 -24.09 6.68 -19.58
N VAL A 473 -23.61 7.36 -20.61
CA VAL A 473 -22.35 6.99 -21.29
C VAL A 473 -21.16 7.51 -20.48
N PRO A 474 -20.27 6.66 -19.95
CA PRO A 474 -19.07 7.11 -19.24
C PRO A 474 -18.03 7.69 -20.21
N VAL A 475 -17.50 8.86 -19.87
CA VAL A 475 -16.32 9.47 -20.49
C VAL A 475 -15.15 9.28 -19.53
N VAL A 476 -14.16 8.45 -19.88
CA VAL A 476 -13.20 7.89 -18.92
C VAL A 476 -11.82 8.52 -19.00
N ILE A 477 -11.22 8.74 -17.83
CA ILE A 477 -9.77 8.94 -17.62
C ILE A 477 -9.33 7.85 -16.65
N GLY A 478 -8.37 7.01 -17.04
CA GLY A 478 -7.83 5.95 -16.21
C GLY A 478 -6.78 5.14 -16.96
N PRO A 479 -6.74 3.80 -16.85
CA PRO A 479 -5.81 2.97 -17.61
C PRO A 479 -5.98 3.10 -19.13
N PRO A 480 -5.07 2.56 -19.96
CA PRO A 480 -5.24 2.58 -21.41
C PRO A 480 -6.57 1.97 -21.86
N ARG A 481 -7.13 2.45 -22.99
CA ARG A 481 -8.41 2.00 -23.57
C ARG A 481 -8.56 0.47 -23.61
N GLN A 482 -7.53 -0.23 -24.06
CA GLN A 482 -7.51 -1.69 -24.16
C GLN A 482 -7.76 -2.37 -22.81
N ASN A 483 -7.40 -1.72 -21.70
CA ASN A 483 -7.65 -2.24 -20.36
C ASN A 483 -9.14 -2.30 -20.03
N TYR A 484 -9.92 -1.30 -20.41
CA TYR A 484 -11.38 -1.30 -20.30
C TYR A 484 -12.02 -2.32 -21.24
N GLU A 485 -11.55 -2.42 -22.48
CA GLU A 485 -12.11 -3.31 -23.51
C GLU A 485 -12.00 -4.80 -23.15
N MET A 486 -11.10 -5.15 -22.23
CA MET A 486 -11.03 -6.49 -21.65
C MET A 486 -12.16 -6.80 -20.65
N SER A 487 -13.00 -5.83 -20.27
CA SER A 487 -14.05 -6.00 -19.26
C SER A 487 -15.41 -5.41 -19.67
N ILE A 488 -15.44 -4.40 -20.52
CA ILE A 488 -16.66 -3.77 -21.03
C ILE A 488 -16.56 -3.58 -22.57
N PRO A 489 -17.68 -3.59 -23.31
CA PRO A 489 -17.70 -3.37 -24.75
C PRO A 489 -17.05 -2.05 -25.16
N SER A 490 -16.31 -2.05 -26.25
CA SER A 490 -15.59 -0.87 -26.76
C SER A 490 -16.51 0.27 -27.16
N ASP A 491 -17.77 -0.02 -27.49
CA ASP A 491 -18.82 0.93 -27.83
C ASP A 491 -19.63 1.39 -26.60
N SER A 492 -19.30 0.94 -25.38
CA SER A 492 -20.05 1.33 -24.17
C SER A 492 -19.52 2.58 -23.45
N PHE A 493 -18.36 3.10 -23.86
CA PHE A 493 -17.68 4.22 -23.21
C PHE A 493 -16.89 5.06 -24.20
N ILE A 494 -16.53 6.29 -23.79
CA ILE A 494 -15.68 7.21 -24.56
C ILE A 494 -14.37 7.40 -23.79
N HIS A 495 -13.24 7.07 -24.40
CA HIS A 495 -11.93 7.30 -23.76
C HIS A 495 -11.40 8.67 -24.17
N VAL A 496 -10.94 9.48 -23.20
CA VAL A 496 -10.48 10.84 -23.54
C VAL A 496 -9.27 10.85 -24.47
N ASP A 497 -8.42 9.82 -24.38
CA ASP A 497 -7.21 9.69 -25.21
C ASP A 497 -7.50 9.21 -26.64
N ASP A 498 -8.77 8.96 -26.99
CA ASP A 498 -9.18 8.76 -28.39
C ASP A 498 -9.22 10.08 -29.18
N PHE A 499 -9.08 11.22 -28.49
CA PHE A 499 -9.16 12.56 -29.06
C PHE A 499 -7.83 13.30 -28.93
N PRO A 500 -7.41 14.04 -29.98
CA PRO A 500 -6.21 14.87 -29.93
C PRO A 500 -6.20 15.94 -28.83
N SER A 501 -7.38 16.44 -28.43
CA SER A 501 -7.50 17.41 -27.34
C SER A 501 -8.91 17.41 -26.70
N PRO A 502 -9.07 18.04 -25.51
CA PRO A 502 -10.37 18.23 -24.88
C PRO A 502 -11.39 18.98 -25.75
N LYS A 503 -10.93 19.83 -26.69
CA LYS A 503 -11.81 20.51 -27.64
C LYS A 503 -12.46 19.52 -28.61
N GLU A 504 -11.70 18.63 -29.25
CA GLU A 504 -12.28 17.65 -30.17
C GLU A 504 -13.13 16.60 -29.45
N LEU A 505 -12.82 16.28 -28.18
CA LEU A 505 -13.76 15.54 -27.33
C LEU A 505 -15.07 16.33 -27.15
N ALA A 506 -15.02 17.60 -26.77
CA ALA A 506 -16.20 18.44 -26.61
C ALA A 506 -17.04 18.54 -27.89
N ASP A 507 -16.39 18.72 -29.04
CA ASP A 507 -17.06 18.77 -30.35
C ASP A 507 -17.71 17.41 -30.68
N HIS A 508 -17.06 16.30 -30.35
CA HIS A 508 -17.64 14.97 -30.49
C HIS A 508 -18.87 14.75 -29.59
N LEU A 509 -18.82 15.15 -28.32
CA LEU A 509 -19.95 15.04 -27.39
C LEU A 509 -21.14 15.90 -27.84
N LYS A 510 -20.90 17.10 -28.39
CA LYS A 510 -21.96 17.95 -28.97
C LYS A 510 -22.56 17.34 -30.24
N MET A 511 -21.75 16.71 -31.08
CA MET A 511 -22.24 15.99 -32.25
C MET A 511 -23.15 14.82 -31.85
N LEU A 512 -22.76 14.05 -30.83
CA LEU A 512 -23.62 12.99 -30.28
C LEU A 512 -24.87 13.53 -29.56
N ASP A 513 -24.87 14.79 -29.14
CA ASP A 513 -26.07 15.41 -28.55
C ASP A 513 -27.17 15.58 -29.59
N VAL A 514 -26.81 15.94 -30.83
CA VAL A 514 -27.75 16.16 -31.93
C VAL A 514 -28.04 14.89 -32.74
N ASP A 515 -27.11 13.94 -32.79
CA ASP A 515 -27.27 12.66 -33.50
C ASP A 515 -27.75 11.55 -32.54
N GLU A 516 -29.08 11.45 -32.39
CA GLU A 516 -29.70 10.43 -31.53
C GLU A 516 -29.35 9.00 -31.94
N GLU A 517 -29.20 8.71 -33.22
CA GLU A 517 -28.93 7.36 -33.71
C GLU A 517 -27.55 6.90 -33.24
N ARG A 518 -26.52 7.74 -33.43
CA ARG A 518 -25.17 7.45 -32.94
C ARG A 518 -25.11 7.38 -31.43
N TYR A 519 -25.80 8.27 -30.72
CA TYR A 519 -25.85 8.22 -29.27
C TYR A 519 -26.46 6.90 -28.76
N ARG A 520 -27.53 6.41 -29.40
CA ARG A 520 -28.19 5.14 -29.01
C ARG A 520 -27.28 3.92 -29.21
N GLN A 521 -26.32 3.97 -30.12
CA GLN A 521 -25.39 2.87 -30.35
C GLN A 521 -24.56 2.54 -29.10
N PHE A 522 -24.28 3.52 -28.23
CA PHE A 522 -23.57 3.29 -26.96
C PHE A 522 -24.30 2.36 -25.97
N PHE A 523 -25.57 2.05 -26.23
CA PHE A 523 -26.39 1.17 -25.42
C PHE A 523 -26.67 -0.19 -26.07
N ASN A 524 -26.05 -0.51 -27.22
CA ASN A 524 -26.25 -1.78 -27.91
C ASN A 524 -25.96 -3.00 -27.03
N TRP A 525 -24.94 -2.90 -26.16
CA TRP A 525 -24.58 -3.92 -25.20
C TRP A 525 -25.70 -4.27 -24.20
N ARG A 526 -26.65 -3.35 -23.93
CA ARG A 526 -27.79 -3.55 -23.02
C ARG A 526 -28.78 -4.62 -23.52
N LYS A 527 -28.70 -5.01 -24.79
CA LYS A 527 -29.47 -6.13 -25.34
C LYS A 527 -29.07 -7.48 -24.72
N ASN A 528 -27.85 -7.57 -24.22
CA ASN A 528 -27.26 -8.83 -23.73
C ASN A 528 -26.79 -8.74 -22.29
N PHE A 529 -26.42 -7.54 -21.80
CA PHE A 529 -25.77 -7.39 -20.51
C PHE A 529 -26.33 -6.25 -19.66
N VAL A 530 -26.17 -6.39 -18.36
CA VAL A 530 -26.35 -5.32 -17.38
C VAL A 530 -25.07 -5.11 -16.58
N SER A 531 -24.82 -3.86 -16.18
CA SER A 531 -23.70 -3.52 -15.32
C SER A 531 -24.06 -3.73 -13.86
N VAL A 532 -23.16 -4.35 -13.12
CA VAL A 532 -23.29 -4.67 -11.70
C VAL A 532 -22.08 -4.13 -10.96
N GLY A 533 -22.31 -3.38 -9.89
CA GLY A 533 -21.28 -2.92 -8.98
C GLY A 533 -20.94 -3.99 -7.94
N THR A 534 -19.71 -3.94 -7.43
CA THR A 534 -19.21 -4.85 -6.39
C THR A 534 -19.39 -4.22 -5.01
N PRO A 535 -20.07 -4.88 -4.06
CA PRO A 535 -20.08 -4.45 -2.67
C PRO A 535 -18.69 -4.56 -2.07
N PHE A 536 -18.10 -3.43 -1.70
CA PHE A 536 -16.82 -3.41 -1.01
C PHE A 536 -16.96 -4.03 0.39
N GLY A 537 -16.05 -4.94 0.74
CA GLY A 537 -16.05 -5.64 2.01
C GLY A 537 -16.44 -7.10 1.90
N LEU A 538 -17.74 -7.34 1.86
CA LEU A 538 -18.30 -8.70 1.99
C LEU A 538 -17.94 -9.59 0.79
N GLU A 539 -17.93 -9.06 -0.42
CA GLU A 539 -17.58 -9.85 -1.61
C GLU A 539 -16.14 -10.37 -1.53
N GLN A 540 -15.19 -9.52 -1.11
CA GLN A 540 -13.80 -9.91 -0.91
C GLN A 540 -13.69 -11.01 0.15
N ALA A 541 -14.35 -10.83 1.30
CA ALA A 541 -14.33 -11.84 2.37
C ALA A 541 -14.92 -13.19 1.92
N CYS A 542 -16.04 -13.17 1.19
CA CYS A 542 -16.67 -14.39 0.67
C CYS A 542 -15.83 -15.06 -0.42
N ARG A 543 -15.24 -14.31 -1.35
CA ARG A 543 -14.34 -14.86 -2.37
C ARG A 543 -13.05 -15.40 -1.77
N VAL A 544 -12.53 -14.78 -0.71
CA VAL A 544 -11.41 -15.32 0.08
C VAL A 544 -11.80 -16.66 0.69
N CYS A 545 -12.97 -16.76 1.32
CA CYS A 545 -13.44 -18.03 1.88
C CYS A 545 -13.49 -19.13 0.80
N TYR A 546 -14.13 -18.85 -0.34
CA TYR A 546 -14.20 -19.79 -1.46
C TYR A 546 -12.81 -20.22 -1.94
N TYR A 547 -11.89 -19.27 -2.09
CA TYR A 547 -10.51 -19.57 -2.50
C TYR A 547 -9.82 -20.51 -1.49
N LEU A 548 -9.96 -20.25 -0.19
CA LEU A 548 -9.32 -21.03 0.87
C LEU A 548 -9.87 -22.47 0.96
N GLN A 549 -11.15 -22.67 0.67
CA GLN A 549 -11.75 -24.01 0.60
C GLN A 549 -11.09 -24.88 -0.46
N GLN A 550 -10.69 -24.28 -1.59
CA GLN A 550 -10.09 -24.98 -2.72
C GLN A 550 -8.55 -25.05 -2.64
N ASN A 551 -7.92 -24.09 -1.96
CA ASN A 551 -6.47 -23.89 -2.02
C ASN A 551 -5.83 -23.96 -0.63
N LYS A 552 -5.46 -25.18 -0.21
CA LYS A 552 -4.85 -25.44 1.11
C LYS A 552 -3.31 -25.32 1.12
N HIS A 553 -2.67 -25.26 -0.04
CA HIS A 553 -1.21 -25.18 -0.14
C HIS A 553 -0.66 -23.86 0.43
N TYR A 554 0.53 -23.94 1.02
CA TYR A 554 1.25 -22.77 1.50
C TYR A 554 1.74 -21.91 0.33
N THR A 555 1.48 -20.60 0.40
CA THR A 555 1.88 -19.60 -0.59
C THR A 555 2.42 -18.37 0.12
N VAL A 556 3.32 -17.61 -0.53
CA VAL A 556 3.84 -16.33 -0.01
C VAL A 556 3.94 -15.35 -1.17
N VAL A 557 3.47 -14.12 -0.93
CA VAL A 557 3.65 -13.00 -1.84
C VAL A 557 5.08 -12.50 -1.70
N LYS A 558 5.96 -12.91 -2.62
CA LYS A 558 7.40 -12.63 -2.55
C LYS A 558 7.75 -11.15 -2.75
N ASP A 559 7.06 -10.51 -3.69
CA ASP A 559 7.33 -9.12 -4.05
C ASP A 559 6.03 -8.32 -4.16
N LEU A 560 5.39 -8.06 -3.01
CA LEU A 560 4.19 -7.25 -2.95
C LEU A 560 4.45 -5.82 -3.45
N ILE A 561 5.63 -5.26 -3.14
CA ILE A 561 5.96 -3.88 -3.49
C ILE A 561 6.17 -3.73 -4.99
N GLY A 562 7.04 -4.56 -5.59
CA GLY A 562 7.28 -4.53 -7.03
C GLY A 562 6.08 -4.98 -7.84
N TRP A 563 5.28 -5.92 -7.34
CA TRP A 563 4.01 -6.24 -7.98
C TRP A 563 3.09 -5.03 -7.97
N PHE A 564 2.70 -4.50 -6.80
CA PHE A 564 1.62 -3.50 -6.73
C PHE A 564 2.03 -2.09 -7.16
N TRP A 565 3.23 -1.62 -6.82
CA TRP A 565 3.71 -0.26 -7.11
C TRP A 565 4.71 -0.16 -8.27
N GLY A 566 5.23 -1.30 -8.76
CA GLY A 566 6.33 -1.34 -9.73
C GLY A 566 5.92 -1.19 -11.19
#